data_AF-A0A1W9GG29-F1
#
_entry.id   AF-A0A1W9GG29-F1
#
_cell.length_a   1.000
_cell.length_b   1.000
_cell.length_c   1.000
_cell.angle_alpha   90.00
_cell.angle_beta   90.00
_cell.angle_gamma   90.00
#
_symmetry.space_group_name_H-M   'P 1'
#
loop_
_entity.id
_entity.type
_entity.pdbx_description
1 polymer ?
#
loop_
_entity_poly.entity_id
_entity_poly.type
_entity_poly.pdbx_seq_one_letter_code
_entity_poly.pdbx_strand_id
1 'polypeptide(L)'
;MPRRIYVLRRPGKLDAQGQPIISDWNAPRVAERSIDELLGICKGLIADQSLSEEEVYFLTNWLKTNEHTTNVWPANVLAARIAQILDDKILLAEEREDLFTLLADIVGQAKDGLGAQTSTALPLTVPAPPVFFTNHRFVLTGRFVIGPRANVSYEIQERGGTIEDTVTGGTNFLVIGTLGSRDWMHSTHGRKIEKALAIMESGRPIAIISEEHLADHFL
;
A
#
# COMPACT_ATOMS: atom_id res chain seq x y z
N MET A 1 21.79 -5.05 -44.30
CA MET A 1 21.20 -3.81 -43.76
C MET A 1 19.96 -4.18 -42.95
N PRO A 2 19.88 -3.88 -41.63
CA PRO A 2 18.74 -4.31 -40.82
C PRO A 2 17.60 -3.28 -40.89
N ARG A 3 16.37 -3.78 -41.10
CA ARG A 3 15.12 -3.03 -41.17
C ARG A 3 14.73 -2.51 -39.78
N ARG A 4 14.54 -1.19 -39.66
CA ARG A 4 14.00 -0.52 -38.46
C ARG A 4 12.51 -0.84 -38.35
N ILE A 5 12.11 -1.54 -37.30
CA ILE A 5 10.70 -1.79 -36.97
C ILE A 5 10.15 -0.50 -36.36
N TYR A 6 9.23 0.17 -37.05
CA TYR A 6 8.45 1.26 -36.46
C TYR A 6 7.39 0.64 -35.57
N VAL A 7 7.51 0.83 -34.25
CA VAL A 7 6.44 0.53 -33.30
C VAL A 7 5.33 1.55 -33.56
N LEU A 8 4.23 1.11 -34.17
CA LEU A 8 3.03 1.92 -34.38
C LEU A 8 2.45 2.31 -33.00
N ARG A 9 2.66 3.57 -32.59
CA ARG A 9 1.92 4.20 -31.48
C ARG A 9 0.44 4.25 -31.83
N ARG A 10 -0.43 3.78 -30.93
CA ARG A 10 -1.89 3.92 -31.07
C ARG A 10 -2.26 5.41 -31.19
N PRO A 11 -3.14 5.81 -32.12
CA PRO A 11 -3.54 7.21 -32.25
C PRO A 11 -4.51 7.57 -31.10
N GLY A 12 -4.22 8.67 -30.40
CA GLY A 12 -5.16 9.30 -29.48
C GLY A 12 -6.36 9.88 -30.25
N LYS A 13 -7.51 10.03 -29.57
CA LYS A 13 -8.73 10.55 -30.19
C LYS A 13 -8.52 12.00 -30.69
N LEU A 14 -8.96 12.27 -31.91
CA LEU A 14 -8.97 13.59 -32.54
C LEU A 14 -10.39 14.19 -32.45
N ASP A 15 -10.50 15.51 -32.42
CA ASP A 15 -11.78 16.21 -32.48
C ASP A 15 -12.32 16.30 -33.93
N ALA A 16 -13.50 16.91 -34.09
CA ALA A 16 -14.17 17.08 -35.39
C ALA A 16 -13.37 17.91 -36.41
N GLN A 17 -12.29 18.57 -35.99
CA GLN A 17 -11.37 19.32 -36.86
C GLN A 17 -10.02 18.62 -37.05
N GLY A 18 -9.88 17.37 -36.58
CA GLY A 18 -8.65 16.59 -36.72
C GLY A 18 -7.55 17.01 -35.76
N GLN A 19 -7.86 17.83 -34.74
CA GLN A 19 -6.92 18.26 -33.71
C GLN A 19 -6.92 17.23 -32.56
N PRO A 20 -5.77 16.87 -31.99
CA PRO A 20 -5.73 15.93 -30.87
C PRO A 20 -6.47 16.52 -29.67
N ILE A 21 -7.39 15.75 -29.08
CA ILE A 21 -8.12 16.15 -27.88
C ILE A 21 -7.11 16.16 -26.71
N ILE A 22 -6.76 17.35 -26.22
CA ILE A 22 -5.72 17.56 -25.20
C ILE A 22 -6.19 17.15 -23.78
N SER A 23 -7.48 16.82 -23.59
CA SER A 23 -8.05 16.53 -22.26
C SER A 23 -7.35 15.39 -21.52
N ASP A 24 -6.94 14.35 -22.24
CA ASP A 24 -6.40 13.12 -21.65
C ASP A 24 -4.89 13.22 -21.34
N TRP A 25 -4.22 14.29 -21.81
CA TRP A 25 -2.78 14.49 -21.61
C TRP A 25 -2.44 15.13 -20.26
N ASN A 26 -3.39 15.84 -19.64
CA ASN A 26 -3.14 16.57 -18.40
C ASN A 26 -3.43 15.75 -17.12
N ALA A 27 -4.34 14.77 -17.17
CA ALA A 27 -4.71 13.99 -15.98
C ALA A 27 -3.53 13.30 -15.27
N PRO A 28 -2.58 12.65 -15.97
CA PRO A 28 -1.42 12.03 -15.32
C PRO A 28 -0.48 13.05 -14.67
N ARG A 29 -0.29 14.21 -15.34
CA ARG A 29 0.61 15.28 -14.88
C ARG A 29 0.03 16.04 -13.68
N VAL A 30 -1.29 16.17 -13.63
CA VAL A 30 -2.01 16.77 -12.50
C VAL A 30 -1.93 15.85 -11.29
N ALA A 31 -2.09 14.53 -11.47
CA ALA A 31 -1.93 13.56 -10.39
C ALA A 31 -0.48 13.55 -9.85
N GLU A 32 0.54 13.51 -10.70
CA GLU A 32 1.95 13.58 -10.27
C GLU A 32 2.24 14.85 -9.44
N ARG A 33 1.76 16.02 -9.89
CA ARG A 33 1.95 17.27 -9.16
C ARG A 33 1.26 17.28 -7.80
N SER A 34 0.03 16.77 -7.73
CA SER A 34 -0.70 16.69 -6.46
C SER A 34 -0.02 15.69 -5.50
N ILE A 35 0.61 14.62 -5.99
CA ILE A 35 1.43 13.73 -5.15
C ILE A 35 2.70 14.44 -4.63
N ASP A 36 3.39 15.22 -5.46
CA ASP A 36 4.54 16.02 -5.01
C ASP A 36 4.14 17.05 -3.94
N GLU A 37 2.97 17.69 -4.10
CA GLU A 37 2.39 18.60 -3.11
C GLU A 37 2.07 17.87 -1.80
N LEU A 38 1.44 16.68 -1.86
CA LEU A 38 1.20 15.84 -0.69
C LEU A 38 2.49 15.48 0.04
N LEU A 39 3.53 15.08 -0.68
CA LEU A 39 4.84 14.78 -0.10
C LEU A 39 5.49 15.99 0.56
N GLY A 40 5.29 17.18 -0.02
CA GLY A 40 5.70 18.45 0.58
C GLY A 40 4.98 18.72 1.90
N ILE A 41 3.66 18.52 1.93
CA ILE A 41 2.85 18.64 3.15
C ILE A 41 3.34 17.64 4.20
N CYS A 42 3.47 16.36 3.85
CA CYS A 42 3.93 15.32 4.77
C CYS A 42 5.30 15.65 5.37
N LYS A 43 6.23 16.21 4.57
CA LYS A 43 7.54 16.67 5.05
C LYS A 43 7.42 17.81 6.07
N GLY A 44 6.50 18.75 5.85
CA GLY A 44 6.24 19.84 6.78
C GLY A 44 5.69 19.33 8.11
N LEU A 45 4.70 18.43 8.06
CA LEU A 45 4.00 17.89 9.23
C LEU A 45 4.87 17.01 10.15
N ILE A 46 5.98 16.46 9.64
CA ILE A 46 6.90 15.65 10.46
C ILE A 46 8.12 16.43 10.94
N ALA A 47 8.27 17.70 10.53
CA ALA A 47 9.49 18.47 10.75
C ALA A 47 9.71 18.83 12.23
N ASP A 48 8.62 19.05 12.97
CA ASP A 48 8.59 19.40 14.39
C ASP A 48 8.52 18.17 15.33
N GLN A 49 8.51 16.96 14.76
CA GLN A 49 8.45 15.67 15.47
C GLN A 49 7.17 15.47 16.30
N SER A 50 6.10 16.24 16.06
CA SER A 50 4.85 16.07 16.77
C SER A 50 3.65 16.49 15.91
N LEU A 51 2.73 15.55 15.67
CA LEU A 51 1.48 15.87 14.97
C LEU A 51 0.46 16.50 15.91
N SER A 52 0.02 17.71 15.60
CA SER A 52 -1.14 18.34 16.23
C SER A 52 -2.46 17.88 15.61
N GLU A 53 -3.56 18.05 16.34
CA GLU A 53 -4.92 17.78 15.80
C GLU A 53 -5.26 18.67 14.60
N GLU A 54 -4.80 19.93 14.63
CA GLU A 54 -4.99 20.89 13.53
C GLU A 54 -4.32 20.41 12.24
N GLU A 55 -3.15 19.79 12.34
CA GLU A 55 -2.41 19.23 11.21
C GLU A 55 -3.06 17.98 10.65
N VAL A 56 -3.58 17.10 11.50
CA VAL A 56 -4.36 15.93 11.06
C VAL A 56 -5.62 16.38 10.35
N TYR A 57 -6.32 17.39 10.88
CA TYR A 57 -7.51 17.95 10.24
C TYR A 57 -7.17 18.64 8.91
N PHE A 58 -6.07 19.39 8.86
CA PHE A 58 -5.56 20.01 7.65
C PHE A 58 -5.26 18.96 6.56
N LEU A 59 -4.54 17.89 6.91
CA LEU A 59 -4.21 16.80 6.00
C LEU A 59 -5.47 16.09 5.49
N THR A 60 -6.44 15.87 6.39
CA THR A 60 -7.75 15.30 6.04
C THR A 60 -8.48 16.18 5.02
N ASN A 61 -8.54 17.49 5.27
CA ASN A 61 -9.21 18.44 4.37
C ASN A 61 -8.50 18.54 3.02
N TRP A 62 -7.17 18.47 3.01
CA TRP A 62 -6.40 18.44 1.78
C TRP A 62 -6.72 17.18 0.95
N LEU A 63 -6.78 15.99 1.58
CA LEU A 63 -7.13 14.75 0.90
C LEU A 63 -8.56 14.78 0.31
N LYS A 64 -9.52 15.33 1.06
CA LYS A 64 -10.91 15.52 0.57
C LYS A 64 -11.00 16.51 -0.59
N THR A 65 -10.17 17.56 -0.58
CA THR A 65 -10.15 18.54 -1.69
C THR A 65 -9.48 17.95 -2.93
N ASN A 66 -8.64 16.93 -2.77
CA ASN A 66 -7.88 16.28 -3.83
C ASN A 66 -8.28 14.80 -4.01
N GLU A 67 -9.58 14.49 -4.00
CA GLU A 67 -10.10 13.12 -4.18
C GLU A 67 -9.59 12.42 -5.45
N HIS A 68 -9.25 13.16 -6.51
CA HIS A 68 -8.63 12.57 -7.70
C HIS A 68 -7.27 11.90 -7.41
N THR A 69 -6.60 12.28 -6.33
CA THR A 69 -5.35 11.67 -5.88
C THR A 69 -5.51 10.59 -4.84
N THR A 70 -6.63 10.52 -4.11
CA THR A 70 -6.82 9.55 -3.02
C THR A 70 -6.87 8.09 -3.48
N ASN A 71 -6.87 7.81 -4.78
CA ASN A 71 -6.77 6.46 -5.32
C ASN A 71 -5.33 6.06 -5.71
N VAL A 72 -4.35 6.95 -5.51
CA VAL A 72 -2.96 6.75 -5.91
C VAL A 72 -2.06 6.79 -4.70
N TRP A 73 -1.03 5.94 -4.68
CA TRP A 73 -0.02 5.96 -3.63
C TRP A 73 0.79 7.27 -3.67
N PRO A 74 1.09 7.90 -2.51
CA PRO A 74 0.79 7.47 -1.13
C PRO A 74 -0.55 7.96 -0.56
N ALA A 75 -1.34 8.73 -1.31
CA ALA A 75 -2.56 9.36 -0.81
C ALA A 75 -3.66 8.36 -0.40
N ASN A 76 -3.79 7.25 -1.11
CA ASN A 76 -4.76 6.18 -0.78
C ASN A 76 -4.53 5.59 0.61
N VAL A 77 -3.26 5.36 0.96
CA VAL A 77 -2.87 4.80 2.24
C VAL A 77 -3.12 5.78 3.39
N LEU A 78 -2.79 7.06 3.19
CA LEU A 78 -3.06 8.11 4.17
C LEU A 78 -4.56 8.31 4.37
N ALA A 79 -5.34 8.36 3.29
CA ALA A 79 -6.79 8.53 3.38
C ALA A 79 -7.45 7.39 4.16
N ALA A 80 -7.07 6.14 3.89
CA ALA A 80 -7.58 4.98 4.61
C ALA A 80 -7.22 5.03 6.11
N ARG A 81 -5.96 5.36 6.44
CA ARG A 81 -5.53 5.42 7.84
C ARG A 81 -6.20 6.57 8.61
N ILE A 82 -6.30 7.74 8.00
CA ILE A 82 -6.97 8.90 8.61
C ILE A 82 -8.47 8.65 8.80
N ALA A 83 -9.11 7.97 7.85
CA ALA A 83 -10.53 7.61 7.99
C ALA A 83 -10.77 6.71 9.21
N GLN A 84 -9.86 5.78 9.51
CA GLN A 84 -9.95 4.95 10.71
C GLN A 84 -9.76 5.74 12.00
N ILE A 85 -8.71 6.57 12.05
CA ILE A 85 -8.38 7.37 13.23
C ILE A 85 -9.49 8.39 13.55
N LEU A 86 -10.21 8.87 12.53
CA LEU A 86 -11.28 9.86 12.71
C LEU A 86 -12.68 9.24 12.87
N ASP A 87 -12.81 7.91 12.84
CA ASP A 87 -14.11 7.23 12.95
C ASP A 87 -14.73 7.41 14.34
N ASP A 88 -13.91 7.31 15.39
CA ASP A 88 -14.33 7.51 16.78
C ASP A 88 -14.30 8.99 17.24
N LYS A 89 -13.82 9.89 16.36
CA LYS A 89 -13.63 11.33 16.57
C LYS A 89 -12.68 11.71 17.71
N ILE A 90 -11.85 10.79 18.20
CA ILE A 90 -10.92 11.05 19.30
C ILE A 90 -9.52 10.63 18.84
N LEU A 91 -8.65 11.61 18.53
CA LEU A 91 -7.27 11.30 18.17
C LEU A 91 -6.46 10.92 19.42
N LEU A 92 -6.21 9.63 19.62
CA LEU A 92 -5.39 9.13 20.72
C LEU A 92 -3.89 9.36 20.47
N ALA A 93 -3.11 9.39 21.55
CA ALA A 93 -1.65 9.57 21.46
C ALA A 93 -0.96 8.47 20.65
N GLU A 94 -1.39 7.22 20.82
CA GLU A 94 -0.87 6.07 20.07
C GLU A 94 -1.20 6.18 18.56
N GLU A 95 -2.40 6.63 18.22
CA GLU A 95 -2.82 6.79 16.82
C GLU A 95 -2.08 7.91 16.11
N ARG A 96 -1.78 8.98 16.85
CA ARG A 96 -0.96 10.10 16.40
C ARG A 96 0.48 9.65 16.13
N GLU A 97 1.06 8.84 17.01
CA GLU A 97 2.39 8.27 16.81
C GLU A 97 2.41 7.31 15.61
N ASP A 98 1.38 6.49 15.46
CA ASP A 98 1.19 5.61 14.30
C ASP A 98 1.10 6.41 12.99
N LEU A 99 0.31 7.49 12.97
CA LEU A 99 0.17 8.38 11.81
C LEU A 99 1.48 9.11 11.50
N PHE A 100 2.21 9.56 12.52
CA PHE A 100 3.53 10.16 12.35
C PHE A 100 4.51 9.18 11.71
N THR A 101 4.55 7.96 12.22
CA THR A 101 5.41 6.89 11.70
C THR A 101 5.05 6.54 10.25
N LEU A 102 3.77 6.61 9.89
CA LEU A 102 3.31 6.46 8.51
C LEU A 102 3.81 7.61 7.61
N LEU A 103 3.60 8.86 8.02
CA LEU A 103 4.05 10.03 7.26
C LEU A 103 5.57 10.03 7.04
N ALA A 104 6.34 9.67 8.07
CA ALA A 104 7.79 9.55 7.99
C ALA A 104 8.24 8.47 7.00
N ASP A 105 7.56 7.31 6.99
CA ASP A 105 7.83 6.20 6.06
C ASP A 105 7.55 6.61 4.61
N ILE A 106 6.42 7.28 4.35
CA ILE A 106 6.06 7.80 3.03
C ILE A 106 7.11 8.81 2.52
N VAL A 107 7.51 9.75 3.38
CA VAL A 107 8.51 10.77 3.04
C VAL A 107 9.88 10.14 2.80
N GLY A 108 10.26 9.13 3.58
CA GLY A 108 11.48 8.35 3.39
C GLY A 108 11.50 7.68 2.02
N GLN A 109 10.44 6.92 1.70
CA GLN A 109 10.30 6.21 0.42
C GLN A 109 10.29 7.16 -0.80
N ALA A 110 9.82 8.40 -0.64
CA ALA A 110 9.88 9.40 -1.71
C ALA A 110 11.28 9.98 -1.94
N LYS A 111 12.17 9.97 -0.93
CA LYS A 111 13.55 10.48 -1.04
C LYS A 111 14.47 9.53 -1.79
N ASP A 112 14.20 8.23 -1.75
CA ASP A 112 14.94 7.21 -2.51
C ASP A 112 14.65 7.23 -4.02
N GLY A 113 13.79 8.17 -4.45
CA GLY A 113 13.57 8.52 -5.84
C GLY A 113 12.49 7.67 -6.51
N LEU A 114 11.62 8.34 -7.27
CA LEU A 114 10.67 7.76 -8.22
C LEU A 114 11.37 6.96 -9.37
N GLY A 115 12.67 6.68 -9.27
CA GLY A 115 13.54 6.11 -10.29
C GLY A 115 13.97 4.65 -10.10
N ALA A 116 13.56 3.96 -9.02
CA ALA A 116 13.83 2.53 -8.83
C ALA A 116 12.58 1.69 -9.16
N GLN A 117 12.18 1.70 -10.44
CA GLN A 117 11.03 0.95 -10.99
C GLN A 117 11.27 -0.57 -11.15
N THR A 118 12.14 -1.22 -10.36
CA THR A 118 12.49 -2.63 -10.65
C THR A 118 12.85 -3.52 -9.45
N SER A 119 12.38 -3.21 -8.23
CA SER A 119 12.44 -4.17 -7.10
C SER A 119 11.34 -3.97 -6.06
N THR A 120 10.21 -3.39 -6.48
CA THR A 120 9.15 -2.86 -5.61
C THR A 120 7.87 -3.69 -5.63
N ALA A 121 7.79 -4.71 -6.48
CA ALA A 121 6.64 -5.60 -6.51
C ALA A 121 6.71 -6.58 -5.34
N LEU A 122 5.67 -6.57 -4.50
CA LEU A 122 5.47 -7.63 -3.52
C LEU A 122 5.41 -8.98 -4.25
N PRO A 123 6.05 -10.04 -3.73
CA PRO A 123 5.97 -11.37 -4.33
C PRO A 123 4.61 -12.00 -3.99
N LEU A 124 3.53 -11.43 -4.51
CA LEU A 124 2.18 -11.94 -4.33
C LEU A 124 2.00 -13.19 -5.19
N THR A 125 1.25 -14.16 -4.68
CA THR A 125 0.88 -15.35 -5.44
C THR A 125 -0.07 -14.96 -6.57
N VAL A 126 0.27 -15.36 -7.80
CA VAL A 126 -0.54 -15.11 -9.01
C VAL A 126 -0.92 -16.47 -9.64
N PRO A 127 -2.21 -16.73 -9.90
CA PRO A 127 -3.37 -15.89 -9.58
C PRO A 127 -3.61 -15.78 -8.06
N ALA A 128 -4.27 -14.70 -7.65
CA ALA A 128 -4.61 -14.50 -6.24
C ALA A 128 -5.47 -15.68 -5.74
N PRO A 129 -5.04 -16.39 -4.68
CA PRO A 129 -5.72 -17.60 -4.24
C PRO A 129 -7.00 -17.27 -3.46
N PRO A 130 -8.03 -18.12 -3.51
CA PRO A 130 -9.18 -17.99 -2.62
C PRO A 130 -8.71 -18.12 -1.16
N VAL A 131 -9.17 -17.22 -0.30
CA VAL A 131 -8.79 -17.22 1.12
C VAL A 131 -9.75 -18.13 1.90
N PHE A 132 -9.20 -19.15 2.53
CA PHE A 132 -9.93 -20.03 3.45
C PHE A 132 -9.41 -19.81 4.86
N PHE A 133 -10.32 -19.51 5.79
CA PHE A 133 -9.94 -19.24 7.19
C PHE A 133 -9.89 -20.51 8.03
N THR A 134 -10.93 -21.34 7.97
CA THR A 134 -11.06 -22.53 8.83
C THR A 134 -9.90 -23.50 8.64
N ASN A 135 -9.24 -23.88 9.75
CA ASN A 135 -8.07 -24.79 9.77
C ASN A 135 -6.84 -24.32 8.97
N HIS A 136 -6.78 -23.05 8.58
CA HIS A 136 -5.64 -22.48 7.88
C HIS A 136 -4.78 -21.62 8.81
N ARG A 137 -3.47 -21.66 8.58
CA ARG A 137 -2.47 -20.92 9.32
C ARG A 137 -2.04 -19.67 8.56
N PHE A 138 -2.15 -18.53 9.23
CA PHE A 138 -1.83 -17.21 8.72
C PHE A 138 -0.64 -16.63 9.47
N VAL A 139 0.27 -16.01 8.73
CA VAL A 139 1.34 -15.19 9.30
C VAL A 139 1.16 -13.79 8.78
N LEU A 140 1.08 -12.82 9.69
CA LEU A 140 1.01 -11.40 9.32
C LEU A 140 2.42 -10.81 9.26
N THR A 141 2.73 -9.99 8.27
CA THR A 141 4.00 -9.24 8.18
C THR A 141 3.78 -7.82 7.66
N GLY A 142 4.59 -6.88 8.15
CA GLY A 142 4.43 -5.46 7.84
C GLY A 142 3.39 -4.76 8.71
N ARG A 143 3.12 -3.50 8.37
CA ARG A 143 2.12 -2.64 9.02
C ARG A 143 0.83 -2.67 8.20
N PHE A 144 -0.29 -2.80 8.89
CA PHE A 144 -1.62 -3.01 8.29
C PHE A 144 -2.40 -1.69 8.30
N VAL A 145 -2.98 -1.38 7.15
CA VAL A 145 -3.85 -0.22 6.95
C VAL A 145 -5.28 -0.58 7.29
N ILE A 146 -5.71 -1.84 7.12
CA ILE A 146 -7.09 -2.28 7.42
C ILE A 146 -7.43 -2.26 8.92
N GLY A 147 -6.45 -2.07 9.78
CA GLY A 147 -6.60 -1.90 11.21
C GLY A 147 -5.37 -2.34 11.99
N PRO A 148 -5.36 -2.17 13.33
CA PRO A 148 -4.30 -2.70 14.18
C PRO A 148 -4.10 -4.19 13.93
N ARG A 149 -2.83 -4.65 13.97
CA ARG A 149 -2.49 -6.07 13.77
C ARG A 149 -3.28 -7.01 14.70
N ALA A 150 -3.61 -6.54 15.90
CA ALA A 150 -4.45 -7.25 16.86
C ALA A 150 -5.86 -7.51 16.30
N ASN A 151 -6.49 -6.50 15.68
CA ASN A 151 -7.84 -6.61 15.11
C ASN A 151 -7.83 -7.54 13.89
N VAL A 152 -6.83 -7.42 13.01
CA VAL A 152 -6.68 -8.34 11.86
C VAL A 152 -6.50 -9.79 12.33
N SER A 153 -5.72 -9.99 13.40
CA SER A 153 -5.53 -11.31 13.99
C SER A 153 -6.83 -11.85 14.57
N TYR A 154 -7.59 -11.01 15.27
CA TYR A 154 -8.88 -11.35 15.85
C TYR A 154 -9.89 -11.79 14.78
N GLU A 155 -10.05 -11.02 13.69
CA GLU A 155 -10.94 -11.35 12.58
C GLU A 155 -10.61 -12.69 11.92
N ILE A 156 -9.33 -13.00 11.75
CA ILE A 156 -8.88 -14.29 11.21
C ILE A 156 -9.23 -15.43 12.18
N GLN A 157 -9.04 -15.22 13.48
CA GLN A 157 -9.30 -16.22 14.51
C GLN A 157 -10.79 -16.51 14.68
N GLU A 158 -11.63 -15.48 14.69
CA GLU A 158 -13.10 -15.60 14.75
C GLU A 158 -13.65 -16.45 13.58
N ARG A 159 -13.01 -16.38 12.41
CA ARG A 159 -13.37 -17.18 11.22
C ARG A 159 -12.76 -18.59 11.21
N GLY A 160 -12.10 -18.99 12.30
CA GLY A 160 -11.51 -20.32 12.49
C GLY A 160 -10.08 -20.49 11.95
N GLY A 161 -9.39 -19.39 11.65
CA GLY A 161 -7.97 -19.36 11.30
C GLY A 161 -7.05 -19.36 12.51
N THR A 162 -5.80 -19.76 12.31
CA THR A 162 -4.75 -19.71 13.35
C THR A 162 -3.68 -18.71 12.96
N ILE A 163 -3.32 -17.81 13.87
CA ILE A 163 -2.24 -16.84 13.68
C ILE A 163 -0.93 -17.42 14.20
N GLU A 164 0.12 -17.36 13.37
CA GLU A 164 1.49 -17.70 13.74
C GLU A 164 2.40 -16.47 13.59
N ASP A 165 3.39 -16.34 14.48
CA ASP A 165 4.37 -15.25 14.40
C ASP A 165 5.50 -15.52 13.42
N THR A 166 5.73 -16.79 13.09
CA THR A 166 6.84 -17.24 12.25
C THR A 166 6.31 -18.06 11.09
N VAL A 167 6.81 -17.81 9.89
CA VAL A 167 6.53 -18.65 8.72
C VAL A 167 7.11 -20.04 8.96
N THR A 168 6.27 -21.05 9.01
CA THR A 168 6.64 -22.46 9.17
C THR A 168 6.27 -23.26 7.92
N GLY A 169 6.74 -24.49 7.83
CA GLY A 169 6.39 -25.36 6.72
C GLY A 169 4.91 -25.81 6.70
N GLY A 170 4.12 -25.45 7.71
CA GLY A 170 2.67 -25.68 7.76
C GLY A 170 1.84 -24.40 7.57
N THR A 171 2.48 -23.24 7.38
CA THR A 171 1.80 -21.97 7.11
C THR A 171 1.15 -21.99 5.74
N ASN A 172 -0.11 -21.59 5.67
CA ASN A 172 -0.88 -21.57 4.41
C ASN A 172 -0.82 -20.19 3.75
N PHE A 173 -0.92 -19.12 4.55
CA PHE A 173 -0.98 -17.75 4.04
C PHE A 173 0.04 -16.85 4.77
N LEU A 174 0.83 -16.12 4.01
CA LEU A 174 1.57 -14.95 4.48
C LEU A 174 0.83 -13.70 4.01
N VAL A 175 0.31 -12.91 4.94
CA VAL A 175 -0.36 -11.65 4.64
C VAL A 175 0.63 -10.50 4.80
N ILE A 176 0.79 -9.72 3.73
CA ILE A 176 1.64 -8.54 3.71
C ILE A 176 0.77 -7.29 3.86
N GLY A 177 1.02 -6.52 4.91
CA GLY A 177 0.48 -5.17 5.05
C GLY A 177 1.12 -4.20 4.05
N THR A 178 0.31 -3.34 3.44
CA THR A 178 0.70 -2.40 2.37
C THR A 178 1.61 -1.28 2.85
N LEU A 179 1.73 -1.07 4.16
CA LEU A 179 2.55 -0.02 4.75
C LEU A 179 4.01 -0.47 4.90
N GLY A 180 4.92 0.16 4.15
CA GLY A 180 6.37 0.07 4.37
C GLY A 180 7.12 -1.00 3.58
N SER A 181 6.53 -1.63 2.56
CA SER A 181 7.15 -2.76 1.87
C SER A 181 7.61 -2.45 0.46
N ARG A 182 8.33 -1.34 0.27
CA ARG A 182 9.09 -1.10 -0.97
C ARG A 182 10.56 -1.56 -0.86
N ASP A 183 11.10 -1.62 0.37
CA ASP A 183 12.41 -2.19 0.70
C ASP A 183 12.28 -3.46 1.55
N TRP A 184 11.36 -4.36 1.19
CA TRP A 184 11.18 -5.59 1.96
C TRP A 184 12.47 -6.42 2.03
N MET A 185 13.28 -6.48 0.96
CA MET A 185 14.57 -7.19 0.99
C MET A 185 15.58 -6.64 2.00
N HIS A 186 15.42 -5.39 2.47
CA HIS A 186 16.37 -4.75 3.40
C HIS A 186 15.77 -4.40 4.77
N SER A 187 14.49 -4.70 5.00
CA SER A 187 13.83 -4.48 6.29
C SER A 187 13.76 -5.73 7.17
N THR A 188 13.57 -5.56 8.47
CA THR A 188 13.30 -6.66 9.42
C THR A 188 12.07 -7.50 9.03
N HIS A 189 11.13 -6.93 8.25
CA HIS A 189 9.94 -7.61 7.74
C HIS A 189 10.23 -8.53 6.54
N GLY A 190 11.35 -8.34 5.84
CA GLY A 190 11.77 -9.13 4.68
C GLY A 190 12.01 -10.59 4.94
N ARG A 191 12.55 -10.93 6.11
CA ARG A 191 12.94 -12.31 6.48
C ARG A 191 11.77 -13.29 6.42
N LYS A 192 10.54 -12.83 6.72
CA LYS A 192 9.33 -13.65 6.62
C LYS A 192 8.96 -13.91 5.16
N ILE A 193 9.12 -12.91 4.30
CA ILE A 193 8.85 -13.00 2.87
C ILE A 193 9.87 -13.94 2.20
N GLU A 194 11.17 -13.77 2.48
CA GLU A 194 12.23 -14.67 2.01
C GLU A 194 11.97 -16.12 2.42
N LYS A 195 11.58 -16.34 3.68
CA LYS A 195 11.25 -17.67 4.19
C LYS A 195 10.03 -18.27 3.51
N ALA A 196 9.00 -17.47 3.24
CA ALA A 196 7.81 -17.93 2.51
C ALA A 196 8.15 -18.29 1.05
N LEU A 197 8.98 -17.48 0.38
CA LEU A 197 9.50 -17.78 -0.96
C LEU A 197 10.27 -19.10 -0.99
N ALA A 198 11.18 -19.32 -0.04
CA ALA A 198 11.94 -20.57 0.04
C ALA A 198 11.04 -21.80 0.27
N ILE A 199 9.97 -21.66 1.06
CA ILE A 199 8.98 -22.73 1.27
C ILE A 199 8.19 -22.99 -0.01
N MET A 200 7.83 -21.96 -0.76
CA MET A 200 7.16 -22.08 -2.05
C MET A 200 8.05 -22.79 -3.08
N GLU A 201 9.34 -22.44 -3.16
CA GLU A 201 10.33 -23.13 -4.01
C GLU A 201 10.52 -24.60 -3.63
N SER A 202 10.35 -24.94 -2.35
CA SER A 202 10.38 -26.33 -1.87
C SER A 202 9.13 -27.15 -2.25
N GLY A 203 8.18 -26.56 -2.98
CA GLY A 203 6.96 -27.23 -3.47
C GLY A 203 5.86 -27.34 -2.43
N ARG A 204 5.91 -26.57 -1.33
CA ARG A 204 4.85 -26.55 -0.31
C ARG A 204 3.79 -25.49 -0.65
N PRO A 205 2.51 -25.75 -0.31
CA PRO A 205 1.41 -24.84 -0.61
C PRO A 205 1.37 -23.69 0.40
N ILE A 206 2.21 -22.68 0.18
CA ILE A 206 2.12 -21.38 0.85
C ILE A 206 1.74 -20.31 -0.17
N ALA A 207 0.80 -19.46 0.21
CA ALA A 207 0.36 -18.32 -0.57
C ALA A 207 0.78 -17.01 0.09
N ILE A 208 1.24 -16.05 -0.71
CA ILE A 208 1.55 -14.70 -0.26
C ILE A 208 0.45 -13.78 -0.80
N ILE A 209 -0.30 -13.13 0.10
CA ILE A 209 -1.43 -12.26 -0.23
C ILE A 209 -1.24 -10.87 0.37
N SER A 210 -1.81 -9.85 -0.25
CA SER A 210 -1.87 -8.50 0.31
C SER A 210 -2.99 -8.39 1.35
N GLU A 211 -2.90 -7.38 2.22
CA GLU A 211 -4.02 -7.07 3.12
C GLU A 211 -5.30 -6.65 2.37
N GLU A 212 -5.19 -6.04 1.19
CA GLU A 212 -6.34 -5.68 0.35
C GLU A 212 -7.11 -6.95 -0.06
N HIS A 213 -6.39 -7.99 -0.52
CA HIS A 213 -7.00 -9.26 -0.88
C HIS A 213 -7.59 -9.98 0.34
N LEU A 214 -6.99 -9.82 1.52
CA LEU A 214 -7.56 -10.34 2.77
C LEU A 214 -8.86 -9.60 3.14
N ALA A 215 -8.88 -8.28 3.01
CA ALA A 215 -10.02 -7.43 3.37
C ALA A 215 -11.26 -7.70 2.50
N ASP A 216 -11.05 -8.01 1.21
CA ASP A 216 -12.14 -8.44 0.32
C ASP A 216 -12.88 -9.69 0.82
N HIS A 217 -12.25 -10.49 1.69
CA HIS A 217 -12.84 -11.71 2.29
C HIS A 217 -13.35 -11.48 3.73
N PHE A 218 -13.25 -10.25 4.25
CA PHE A 218 -13.86 -9.86 5.51
C PHE A 218 -15.31 -9.38 5.34
N LEU A 219 -15.64 -8.80 4.19
CA LEU A 219 -16.99 -8.36 3.79
C LEU A 219 -17.85 -9.52 3.26
#